data_AF-A0A8T4JCV9-F1
#
_entry.id   AF-A0A8T4JCV9-F1
#
_cell.length_a   1.000
_cell.length_b   1.000
_cell.length_c   1.000
_cell.angle_alpha   90.00
_cell.angle_beta   90.00
_cell.angle_gamma   90.00
#
_symmetry.space_group_name_H-M   'P 1'
#
loop_
_entity.id
_entity.type
_entity.pdbx_description
1 polymer ?
#
loop_
_entity_poly.entity_id
_entity_poly.type
_entity_poly.pdbx_seq_one_letter_code
_entity_poly.pdbx_strand_id
1 'polypeptide(L)'
;TLQRAAVEAAVKQADMRQGVSEVFVNLARRNQVLLHRQLTLLDTMERRTEDADELADLFRLDHLTTRMRRHAEGLVILSGAAPSRQWRKPVQLM
;
A
#
# COMPACT_ATOMS: atom_id res chain seq x y z
N THR A 1 28.61 28.69 15.57
CA THR A 1 27.60 29.09 16.56
C THR A 1 26.62 27.95 16.78
N LEU A 2 25.95 27.88 17.93
CA LEU A 2 24.92 26.88 18.24
C LEU A 2 23.82 26.83 17.16
N GLN A 3 23.41 27.99 16.64
CA GLN A 3 22.39 28.12 15.58
C GLN A 3 22.77 27.34 14.30
N ARG A 4 24.02 27.44 13.84
CA ARG A 4 24.47 26.71 12.65
C ARG A 4 24.41 25.19 12.87
N ALA A 5 24.87 24.72 14.03
CA ALA A 5 24.82 23.31 14.38
C ALA A 5 23.36 22.79 14.48
N ALA A 6 22.45 23.59 15.04
CA ALA A 6 21.03 23.26 15.11
C ALA A 6 20.38 23.18 13.71
N VAL A 7 20.72 24.09 12.80
CA VAL A 7 20.25 24.05 11.41
C VAL A 7 20.79 22.83 10.68
N GLU A 8 22.10 22.55 10.79
CA GLU A 8 22.71 21.37 10.17
C GLU A 8 22.09 20.05 10.68
N ALA A 9 21.78 19.96 11.98
CA ALA A 9 21.10 18.81 12.56
C ALA A 9 19.66 18.67 12.05
N ALA A 10 18.92 19.78 11.93
CA ALA A 10 17.55 19.77 11.40
C ALA A 10 17.52 19.32 9.93
N VAL A 11 18.47 19.78 9.11
CA VAL A 11 18.62 19.35 7.70
C VAL A 11 18.88 17.85 7.63
N LYS A 12 19.87 17.33 8.39
CA LYS A 12 20.15 15.87 8.41
C LYS A 12 18.94 15.04 8.83
N GLN A 13 18.16 15.52 9.80
CA GLN A 13 16.93 14.85 10.21
C GLN A 13 15.86 14.88 9.11
N ALA A 14 15.74 15.98 8.38
CA ALA A 14 14.82 16.10 7.24
C ALA A 14 15.22 15.14 6.11
N ASP A 15 16.50 15.09 5.75
CA ASP A 15 17.03 14.19 4.72
C ASP A 15 16.78 12.71 5.08
N MET A 16 16.99 12.35 6.35
CA MET A 16 16.70 10.99 6.83
C MET A 16 15.22 10.64 6.72
N ARG A 17 14.33 11.58 7.11
CA ARG A 17 12.87 11.39 6.98
C ARG A 17 12.46 11.26 5.52
N GLN A 18 13.07 12.04 4.63
CA GLN A 18 12.84 11.95 3.19
C GLN A 18 13.26 10.57 2.65
N GLY A 19 14.46 10.09 3.00
CA GLY A 19 14.92 8.76 2.58
C GLY A 19 13.98 7.63 3.04
N VAL A 20 13.50 7.70 4.29
CA VAL A 20 12.51 6.73 4.81
C VAL A 20 11.18 6.82 4.06
N SER A 21 10.70 8.03 3.77
CA SER A 21 9.50 8.25 2.95
C SER A 21 9.63 7.61 1.56
N GLU A 22 10.76 7.83 0.89
CA GLU A 22 11.03 7.26 -0.43
C GLU A 22 11.03 5.72 -0.41
N VAL A 23 11.57 5.09 0.63
CA VAL A 23 11.52 3.63 0.81
C VAL A 23 10.07 3.15 0.90
N PHE A 24 9.23 3.81 1.70
CA PHE A 24 7.82 3.45 1.84
C PHE A 24 7.04 3.57 0.53
N VAL A 25 7.21 4.66 -0.24
CA VAL A 25 6.58 4.82 -1.56
C VAL A 25 7.03 3.72 -2.52
N ASN A 26 8.33 3.41 -2.53
CA ASN A 26 8.87 2.37 -3.41
C ASN A 26 8.32 0.98 -3.08
N LEU A 27 8.25 0.63 -1.79
CA LEU A 27 7.66 -0.63 -1.34
C LEU A 27 6.17 -0.70 -1.69
N ALA A 28 5.41 0.39 -1.46
CA ALA A 28 4.00 0.46 -1.84
C ALA A 28 3.79 0.18 -3.33
N ARG A 29 4.57 0.84 -4.20
CA ARG A 29 4.46 0.70 -5.65
C ARG A 29 4.82 -0.72 -6.11
N ARG A 30 5.88 -1.31 -5.57
CA ARG A 30 6.28 -2.70 -5.88
C ARG A 30 5.17 -3.69 -5.48
N ASN A 31 4.61 -3.53 -4.28
CA ASN A 31 3.49 -4.35 -3.83
C ASN A 31 2.26 -4.18 -4.73
N GLN A 32 1.91 -2.95 -5.12
CA GLN A 32 0.79 -2.71 -6.04
C GLN A 32 0.96 -3.42 -7.39
N VAL A 33 2.17 -3.42 -7.96
CA VAL A 33 2.46 -4.11 -9.23
C VAL A 33 2.30 -5.63 -9.07
N LEU A 34 2.83 -6.22 -8.01
CA LEU A 34 2.71 -7.65 -7.75
C LEU A 34 1.25 -8.05 -7.49
N LEU A 35 0.53 -7.29 -6.68
CA LEU A 35 -0.87 -7.53 -6.37
C LEU A 35 -1.77 -7.40 -7.59
N HIS A 36 -1.49 -6.47 -8.50
CA HIS A 36 -2.24 -6.36 -9.74
C HIS A 36 -2.10 -7.63 -10.59
N ARG A 37 -0.88 -8.15 -10.74
CA ARG A 37 -0.63 -9.40 -11.45
C ARG A 37 -1.30 -10.59 -10.78
N GLN A 38 -1.24 -10.66 -9.45
CA GLN A 38 -1.86 -11.73 -8.68
C GLN A 38 -3.38 -11.73 -8.83
N LEU A 39 -4.03 -10.55 -8.79
CA LEU A 39 -5.47 -10.44 -9.03
C LEU A 39 -5.86 -10.89 -10.44
N THR A 40 -5.07 -10.52 -11.46
CA THR A 40 -5.31 -10.99 -12.83
C THR A 40 -5.19 -12.51 -12.95
N LEU A 41 -4.23 -13.12 -12.23
CA LEU A 41 -4.09 -14.57 -12.20
C LEU A 41 -5.27 -15.23 -11.47
N LEU A 42 -5.66 -14.72 -10.30
CA LEU A 42 -6.81 -15.21 -9.54
C LEU A 42 -8.11 -15.12 -10.36
N ASP A 43 -8.38 -13.99 -10.99
CA ASP A 43 -9.54 -13.81 -11.88
C ASP A 43 -9.54 -14.79 -13.06
N THR A 44 -8.35 -15.13 -13.59
CA THR A 44 -8.23 -16.17 -14.62
C THR A 44 -8.52 -17.57 -14.07
N MET A 45 -8.08 -17.87 -12.84
CA MET A 45 -8.35 -19.15 -12.18
C MET A 45 -9.84 -19.28 -11.85
N GLU A 46 -10.44 -18.26 -11.23
CA GLU A 46 -11.86 -18.22 -10.86
C GLU A 46 -12.78 -18.49 -12.07
N ARG A 47 -12.47 -17.90 -13.24
CA ARG A 47 -13.26 -18.12 -14.46
C ARG A 47 -13.14 -19.53 -15.05
N ARG A 48 -12.11 -20.28 -14.68
CA ARG A 48 -11.85 -21.63 -15.20
C ARG A 48 -12.29 -22.73 -14.23
N THR A 49 -12.62 -22.37 -12.99
CA THR A 49 -12.99 -23.31 -11.94
C THR A 49 -14.51 -23.53 -11.95
N GLU A 50 -14.93 -24.78 -12.10
CA GLU A 50 -16.33 -25.21 -11.98
C GLU A 50 -16.63 -25.87 -10.62
N ASP A 51 -15.58 -26.27 -9.89
CA ASP A 51 -15.67 -26.84 -8.55
C ASP A 51 -15.94 -25.74 -7.52
N ALA A 52 -17.05 -25.87 -6.78
CA ALA A 52 -17.48 -24.86 -5.83
C ALA A 52 -16.54 -24.73 -4.61
N ASP A 53 -15.91 -25.81 -4.18
CA ASP A 53 -15.00 -25.80 -3.03
C ASP A 53 -13.67 -25.12 -3.42
N GLU A 54 -13.15 -25.43 -4.61
CA GLU A 54 -11.97 -24.73 -5.16
C GLU A 54 -12.24 -23.23 -5.36
N LEU A 55 -13.41 -22.87 -5.91
CA LEU A 55 -13.81 -21.47 -6.07
C LEU A 55 -13.91 -20.74 -4.72
N ALA A 56 -14.40 -21.40 -3.67
CA ALA A 56 -14.45 -20.84 -2.33
C ALA A 56 -13.05 -20.54 -1.78
N ASP A 57 -12.07 -21.40 -2.05
CA ASP A 57 -10.68 -21.15 -1.67
C ASP A 57 -10.04 -20.02 -2.50
N LEU A 58 -10.37 -19.89 -3.78
CA LEU A 58 -9.95 -18.75 -4.60
C LEU A 58 -10.50 -17.42 -4.05
N PHE A 59 -11.76 -17.37 -3.63
CA PHE A 59 -12.31 -16.16 -2.99
C PHE A 59 -11.61 -15.82 -1.68
N ARG A 60 -11.19 -16.82 -0.89
CA ARG A 60 -10.36 -16.57 0.30
C ARG A 60 -9.01 -15.93 -0.09
N LEU A 61 -8.40 -16.38 -1.18
CA LEU A 61 -7.16 -15.80 -1.72
C LEU A 61 -7.37 -14.37 -2.26
N ASP A 62 -8.47 -14.10 -2.97
CA ASP A 62 -8.82 -12.74 -3.40
C ASP A 62 -8.97 -11.79 -2.20
N HIS A 63 -9.64 -12.25 -1.14
CA HIS A 63 -9.78 -11.46 0.09
C HIS A 63 -8.43 -11.14 0.75
N LEU A 64 -7.50 -12.09 0.79
CA LEU A 64 -6.13 -11.84 1.26
C LEU A 64 -5.42 -10.82 0.36
N THR A 65 -5.58 -10.94 -0.95
CA THR A 65 -5.01 -10.02 -1.94
C THR A 65 -5.56 -8.60 -1.78
N THR A 66 -6.85 -8.46 -1.51
CA THR A 66 -7.49 -7.19 -1.16
C THR A 66 -6.93 -6.59 0.14
N ARG A 67 -6.66 -7.40 1.16
CA ARG A 67 -6.00 -6.93 2.40
C ARG A 67 -4.56 -6.47 2.15
N MET A 68 -3.80 -7.18 1.32
CA MET A 68 -2.45 -6.77 0.93
C MET A 68 -2.45 -5.45 0.17
N ARG A 69 -3.47 -5.19 -0.68
CA ARG A 69 -3.65 -3.88 -1.33
C ARG A 69 -3.82 -2.76 -0.31
N ARG A 70 -4.65 -2.95 0.70
CA ARG A 70 -4.81 -1.98 1.81
C ARG A 70 -3.51 -1.81 2.62
N HIS A 71 -2.73 -2.87 2.81
CA HIS A 71 -1.42 -2.75 3.46
C HIS A 71 -0.47 -1.89 2.61
N ALA A 72 -0.45 -2.06 1.29
CA ALA A 72 0.35 -1.21 0.40
C ALA A 72 -0.11 0.26 0.45
N GLU A 73 -1.42 0.52 0.57
CA GLU A 73 -1.95 1.87 0.81
C GLU A 73 -1.46 2.45 2.16
N GLY A 74 -1.37 1.61 3.20
CA GLY A 74 -0.78 1.99 4.49
C GLY A 74 0.67 2.48 4.37
N LEU A 75 1.48 1.87 3.49
CA LEU A 75 2.85 2.33 3.23
C LEU A 75 2.86 3.72 2.56
N VAL A 76 1.93 4.02 1.66
CA VAL A 76 1.77 5.36 1.07
C VAL A 76 1.43 6.40 2.13
N ILE A 77 0.56 6.05 3.09
CA ILE A 77 0.20 6.94 4.19
C ILE A 77 1.42 7.18 5.10
N LEU A 78 2.16 6.13 5.45
CA LEU A 78 3.36 6.23 6.30
C LEU A 78 4.49 7.04 5.65
N SER A 79 4.56 7.06 4.31
CA SER A 79 5.50 7.93 3.61
C SER A 79 5.10 9.40 3.64
N GLY A 80 3.91 9.75 4.13
CA GLY A 80 3.36 11.09 4.03
C GLY A 80 2.87 11.45 2.61
N ALA A 81 2.82 10.48 1.69
CA ALA A 81 2.27 10.70 0.36
C ALA A 81 0.74 10.58 0.42
N ALA A 82 0.06 11.26 -0.51
CA ALA A 82 -1.39 11.18 -0.59
C ALA A 82 -1.82 9.78 -1.07
N PRO A 83 -2.71 9.08 -0.34
CA PRO A 83 -3.29 7.82 -0.82
C PRO A 83 -4.13 8.09 -2.07
N SER A 84 -4.15 7.12 -2.99
CA SER A 84 -4.90 7.19 -4.25
C SER A 84 -6.42 7.29 -4.04
N ARG A 85 -6.95 6.77 -2.94
CA ARG A 85 -8.35 6.92 -2.54
C ARG A 85 -8.46 7.84 -1.33
N GLN A 86 -8.93 9.06 -1.57
CA GLN A 86 -9.33 9.99 -0.51
C GLN A 86 -10.86 10.05 -0.42
N TRP A 87 -11.41 9.81 0.77
CA TRP A 87 -12.82 10.07 1.03
C TRP A 87 -13.04 11.58 1.08
N ARG A 88 -13.54 12.15 -0.02
CA ARG A 88 -13.81 13.60 -0.13
C ARG A 88 -14.99 14.08 0.72
N LYS A 89 -15.81 13.15 1.21
CA LYS A 89 -16.95 13.41 2.09
C LYS A 89 -16.90 12.44 3.28
N PRO A 90 -17.32 12.87 4.49
CA PRO A 90 -17.44 12.00 5.64
C PRO A 90 -18.29 10.77 5.31
N VAL A 91 -17.82 9.59 5.72
CA VAL A 91 -18.60 8.35 5.62
C VAL A 91 -19.49 8.27 6.85
N GLN A 92 -20.80 8.12 6.66
CA GLN A 92 -21.70 7.89 7.79
C GLN A 92 -21.40 6.53 8.42
N LEU A 93 -21.26 6.52 9.74
CA LEU A 93 -21.23 5.30 10.53
C LEU A 93 -22.69 4.93 10.83
N MET A 94 -23.06 3.68 10.49
CA MET A 94 -24.37 3.11 10.82
C MET A 94 -24.47 2.79 12.31
#